data_AF-A0A3D6DAB8-F1
#
_entry.id   AF-A0A3D6DAB8-F1
#
_cell.length_a   1.000
_cell.length_b   1.000
_cell.length_c   1.000
_cell.angle_alpha   90.00
_cell.angle_beta   90.00
_cell.angle_gamma   90.00
#
_symmetry.space_group_name_H-M   'P 1'
#
loop_
_entity.id
_entity.type
_entity.pdbx_description
1 polymer ?
#
loop_
_entity_poly.entity_id
_entity_poly.type
_entity_poly.pdbx_seq_one_letter_code
_entity_poly.pdbx_strand_id
1 'polypeptide(L)' 'MTLKEIMELHPKLEDKLRSYGFDVCCAKMEALETACKKKGVTLSKVLRELNGIVEEINLVESIVTEVESSWKEG' A
#
# COMPACT_ATOMS: atom_id res chain seq x y z
N MET A 1 1.16 -11.54 -5.53
CA MET A 1 1.18 -10.76 -4.29
C MET A 1 -0.14 -10.94 -3.57
N THR A 2 -0.07 -11.41 -2.34
CA THR A 2 -1.19 -11.65 -1.44
C THR A 2 -1.57 -10.39 -0.69
N LEU A 3 -2.78 -10.34 -0.12
CA LEU A 3 -3.19 -9.25 0.74
C LEU A 3 -2.21 -9.07 1.91
N LYS A 4 -1.74 -10.17 2.50
CA LYS A 4 -0.75 -10.14 3.59
C LYS A 4 0.52 -9.40 3.19
N GLU A 5 1.13 -9.80 2.06
CA GLU A 5 2.37 -9.18 1.59
C GLU A 5 2.21 -7.68 1.40
N ILE A 6 1.09 -7.22 0.82
CA ILE A 6 0.84 -5.78 0.59
C ILE A 6 0.72 -5.02 1.91
N MET A 7 0.04 -5.60 2.90
CA MET A 7 -0.18 -4.97 4.19
C MET A 7 1.10 -4.89 5.02
N GLU A 8 1.97 -5.89 4.91
CA GLU A 8 3.27 -5.91 5.58
C GLU A 8 4.26 -4.88 4.99
N LEU A 9 3.99 -4.31 3.81
CA LEU A 9 4.84 -3.28 3.22
C LEU A 9 4.72 -1.93 3.93
N HIS A 10 3.50 -1.48 4.24
CA HIS A 10 3.29 -0.17 4.86
C HIS A 10 1.89 -0.04 5.50
N PRO A 11 1.76 0.57 6.69
CA PRO A 11 0.46 0.74 7.37
C PRO A 11 -0.58 1.48 6.52
N LYS A 12 -0.18 2.48 5.72
CA LYS A 12 -1.11 3.16 4.78
C LYS A 12 -1.72 2.23 3.73
N LEU A 13 -0.98 1.21 3.28
CA LEU A 13 -1.48 0.23 2.32
C LEU A 13 -2.48 -0.71 3.01
N GLU A 14 -2.20 -1.10 4.26
CA GLU A 14 -3.16 -1.82 5.10
C GLU A 14 -4.47 -1.06 5.28
N ASP A 15 -4.41 0.21 5.70
CA ASP A 15 -5.59 1.06 5.87
C ASP A 15 -6.41 1.14 4.58
N LYS A 16 -5.74 1.31 3.43
CA LYS A 16 -6.43 1.37 2.15
C LYS A 16 -7.11 0.05 1.80
N LEU A 17 -6.46 -1.10 2.03
CA LEU A 17 -7.06 -2.40 1.79
C LEU A 17 -8.27 -2.64 2.71
N ARG A 18 -8.16 -2.27 4.00
CA ARG A 18 -9.29 -2.33 4.94
C ARG A 18 -10.46 -1.44 4.50
N SER A 19 -10.20 -0.29 3.89
CA SER A 19 -11.23 0.61 3.36
C SER A 19 -12.10 -0.01 2.25
N TYR A 20 -11.57 -0.97 1.50
CA TYR A 20 -12.33 -1.76 0.52
C TYR A 20 -13.08 -2.95 1.16
N GLY A 21 -13.00 -3.09 2.48
CA GLY A 21 -13.58 -4.20 3.21
C GLY A 21 -12.83 -5.52 3.00
N PHE A 22 -11.55 -5.49 2.61
CA PHE A 22 -10.70 -6.68 2.62
C PHE A 22 -10.39 -7.04 4.08
N ASP A 23 -11.27 -7.85 4.66
CA ASP A 23 -11.13 -8.30 6.04
C ASP A 23 -10.15 -9.48 6.12
N VAL A 24 -9.09 -9.25 6.87
CA VAL A 24 -7.87 -10.04 6.88
C VAL A 24 -7.85 -11.10 7.95
N CYS A 25 -8.92 -11.35 8.69
CA CYS A 25 -8.88 -12.46 9.64
C CYS A 25 -8.78 -13.84 8.95
N CYS A 26 -9.39 -13.99 7.76
CA CYS A 26 -9.44 -15.28 7.05
C CYS A 26 -8.81 -15.26 5.64
N ALA A 27 -8.63 -14.08 5.02
CA ALA A 27 -8.23 -13.97 3.61
C ALA A 27 -6.76 -13.50 3.41
N LYS A 28 -5.90 -13.50 4.44
CA LYS A 28 -4.53 -12.94 4.36
C LYS A 28 -3.72 -13.50 3.19
N MET A 29 -3.81 -14.81 2.95
CA MET A 29 -3.07 -15.50 1.90
C MET A 29 -3.76 -15.44 0.53
N GLU A 30 -4.91 -14.78 0.44
CA GLU A 30 -5.62 -14.60 -0.81
C GLU A 30 -4.89 -13.60 -1.70
N ALA A 31 -4.86 -13.90 -3.01
CA ALA A 31 -4.37 -12.94 -4.00
C ALA A 31 -5.28 -11.72 -4.06
N LEU A 32 -4.70 -10.53 -4.20
CA LEU A 32 -5.45 -9.27 -4.33
C LEU A 32 -6.55 -9.35 -5.40
N GLU A 33 -6.25 -9.96 -6.55
CA GLU A 33 -7.22 -10.15 -7.63
C GLU A 33 -8.45 -10.95 -7.18
N THR A 34 -8.24 -12.06 -6.46
CA THR A 34 -9.33 -12.91 -5.97
C THR A 34 -10.18 -12.17 -4.96
N ALA A 35 -9.55 -11.43 -4.05
CA ALA A 35 -10.26 -10.61 -3.07
C ALA A 35 -11.11 -9.52 -3.75
N CYS A 36 -10.54 -8.83 -4.74
CA CYS A 36 -11.24 -7.85 -5.58
C CYS A 36 -12.47 -8.46 -6.26
N LYS A 37 -12.33 -9.65 -6.88
CA LYS A 37 -13.45 -10.37 -7.51
C LYS A 37 -14.56 -10.70 -6.50
N LYS A 38 -14.21 -11.20 -5.32
CA LYS A 38 -15.17 -11.54 -4.25
C LYS A 38 -15.92 -10.33 -3.70
N LYS A 39 -15.26 -9.18 -3.62
CA LYS A 39 -15.83 -7.93 -3.11
C LYS A 39 -16.52 -7.08 -4.20
N GLY A 40 -16.45 -7.50 -5.46
CA GLY A 40 -17.01 -6.74 -6.58
C GLY A 40 -16.28 -5.43 -6.85
N VAL A 41 -15.00 -5.32 -6.48
CA VAL A 41 -14.17 -4.12 -6.68
C VAL A 41 -13.26 -4.33 -7.88
N THR A 42 -13.06 -3.29 -8.68
CA THR A 42 -12.19 -3.36 -9.86
C THR A 42 -10.72 -3.40 -9.46
N LEU A 43 -10.01 -4.49 -9.81
CA LEU A 43 -8.58 -4.65 -9.51
C LEU A 43 -7.74 -3.47 -9.99
N SER A 44 -7.98 -2.97 -11.21
CA SER A 44 -7.23 -1.84 -11.78
C SER A 44 -7.40 -0.55 -10.98
N LYS A 45 -8.59 -0.32 -10.41
CA LYS A 45 -8.83 0.82 -9.50
C LYS A 45 -8.02 0.67 -8.21
N VAL A 46 -8.08 -0.51 -7.60
CA VAL A 46 -7.36 -0.80 -6.36
C VAL A 46 -5.85 -0.66 -6.55
N LEU A 47 -5.29 -1.23 -7.63
CA LEU A 47 -3.87 -1.10 -7.95
C LEU A 47 -3.44 0.35 -8.17
N ARG A 48 -4.26 1.15 -8.87
CA ARG A 48 -3.97 2.58 -9.07
C ARG A 48 -3.88 3.32 -7.74
N GLU A 49 -4.82 3.09 -6.83
CA GLU A 49 -4.80 3.77 -5.53
C GLU A 49 -3.65 3.29 -4.63
N LEU A 50 -3.32 1.99 -4.63
CA LEU A 50 -2.17 1.47 -3.90
C LEU A 50 -0.85 2.03 -4.44
N ASN A 51 -0.69 2.10 -5.77
CA ASN A 51 0.50 2.69 -6.37
C ASN A 51 0.65 4.17 -6.02
N GLY A 52 -0.45 4.94 -6.00
CA GLY A 52 -0.40 6.34 -5.58
C GLY A 52 0.07 6.52 -4.13
N ILE A 53 -0.29 5.60 -3.23
CA ILE A 53 0.22 5.59 -1.85
C ILE A 53 1.72 5.31 -1.82
N VAL A 54 2.20 4.34 -2.61
CA VAL A 54 3.63 4.03 -2.72
C VAL A 54 4.41 5.23 -3.27
N GLU A 55 3.90 5.91 -4.29
CA GLU A 55 4.51 7.13 -4.82
C GLU A 55 4.59 8.25 -3.77
N GLU A 56 3.54 8.44 -2.97
CA GLU A 56 3.56 9.41 -1.86
C GLU A 56 4.61 9.04 -0.81
N ILE A 57 4.71 7.77 -0.42
CA ILE A 57 5.72 7.29 0.54
C ILE A 57 7.13 7.54 0.00
N ASN A 58 7.39 7.17 -1.25
CA ASN A 58 8.70 7.35 -1.88
C ASN A 58 9.07 8.84 -2.01
N LEU A 59 8.10 9.71 -2.30
CA LEU A 59 8.33 11.15 -2.37
C LEU A 59 8.72 11.72 -1.00
N VAL A 60 8.02 11.31 0.06
CA VAL A 60 8.36 11.72 1.43
C VAL A 60 9.76 11.24 1.81
N GLU A 61 10.11 10.00 1.48
CA GLU A 61 11.44 9.44 1.75
C GLU A 61 12.56 10.20 1.03
N SER A 62 12.33 10.58 -0.25
CA SER A 62 13.26 11.41 -1.01
C SER A 62 13.52 12.75 -0.32
N ILE A 63 12.46 13.46 0.09
CA ILE A 63 12.58 14.77 0.75
C ILE A 63 13.34 14.64 2.08
N VAL A 64 13.03 13.62 2.89
CA VAL A 64 13.71 13.40 4.18
C VAL A 64 15.20 13.15 3.96
N THR A 65 15.56 12.34 2.96
CA THR A 65 16.96 12.01 2.63
C THR A 65 17.74 13.24 2.15
N GLU A 66 17.12 14.09 1.33
CA GLU A 66 17.73 15.34 0.85
C GLU A 66 17.97 16.33 2.01
N VAL A 67 17.01 16.46 2.92
CA VAL A 67 17.14 17.32 4.11
C VAL A 67 18.26 16.81 5.00
N GLU A 68 18.26 15.53 5.39
CA GLU A 68 19.29 14.91 6.26
C GLU A 68 20.72 15.10 5.71
N SER A 69 20.89 15.05 4.39
CA SER A 69 22.19 15.25 3.74
C SER A 69 22.66 16.72 3.84
N SER A 70 21.74 17.68 3.71
CA SER A 70 22.05 19.11 3.81
C SER A 70 22.46 19.58 5.21
N TRP A 71 22.09 18.85 6.29
CA TRP A 71 22.46 19.20 7.67
C TRP A 71 23.80 18.61 8.12
N LYS A 72 24.32 17.57 7.44
CA LYS A 72 25.61 16.95 7.81
C LYS A 72 26.83 17.68 7.27
N GLU A 73 26.65 18.64 6.37
CA GLU A 73 27.74 19.42 5.76
C GLU A 73 27.83 20.86 6.31
N GLY A 74 27.07 21.19 7.37
CA GLY A 74 27.03 22.52 8.01
C GLY A 74 27.80 22.62 9.32
#